data_AF-F6HAP8-F1
#
_entry.id   AF-F6HAP8-F1
#
_cell.length_a   1.000
_cell.length_b   1.000
_cell.length_c   1.000
_cell.angle_alpha   90.00
_cell.angle_beta   90.00
_cell.angle_gamma   90.00
#
_symmetry.space_group_name_H-M   'P 1'
#
loop_
_entity.id
_entity.type
_entity.pdbx_description
1 polymer ?
#
loop_
_entity_poly.entity_id
_entity_poly.type
_entity_poly.pdbx_seq_one_letter_code
_entity_poly.pdbx_strand_id
1 'polypeptide(L)'
;MADYPAVPNFNDYLKMVNNPDGSVTRLVTLPSTAPSPDHTTHIPVLSKDITVNPDKNIWVRVFLPREARDSTPPAAGAARKLPLIVYFHGGGFVICSAATTVFHDLCALMAAEIGAVVVSVEYRLAPEHRLPAAYEDGVEALKWIKSSGEAWVSEYADVSRCFLMGSSAGGNLAYFADQRADPAPTIFWWDPQKRVRGEVGK
;
A
#
# COMPACT_ATOMS: atom_id res chain seq x y z
N MET A 1 -23.61 -38.92 -15.51
CA MET A 1 -23.17 -37.62 -14.99
C MET A 1 -21.66 -37.69 -14.88
N ALA A 2 -20.92 -36.76 -15.46
CA ALA A 2 -19.46 -36.79 -15.35
C ALA A 2 -19.07 -36.44 -13.91
N ASP A 3 -18.29 -37.32 -13.27
CA ASP A 3 -17.62 -37.02 -12.01
C ASP A 3 -16.61 -35.91 -12.27
N TYR A 4 -16.95 -34.69 -11.85
CA TYR A 4 -15.96 -33.62 -11.78
C TYR A 4 -15.02 -33.95 -10.61
N PRO A 5 -13.69 -33.83 -10.80
CA PRO A 5 -12.77 -33.96 -9.68
C PRO A 5 -13.18 -32.98 -8.57
N ALA A 6 -13.14 -33.43 -7.33
CA ALA A 6 -13.41 -32.58 -6.17
C ALA A 6 -12.58 -31.31 -6.29
N VAL A 7 -13.23 -30.14 -6.16
CA VAL A 7 -12.52 -28.86 -6.22
C VAL A 7 -11.47 -28.88 -5.11
N PRO A 8 -10.17 -28.78 -5.43
CA PRO A 8 -9.13 -28.82 -4.43
C PRO A 8 -9.37 -27.71 -3.40
N ASN A 9 -9.21 -28.05 -2.12
CA ASN A 9 -9.49 -27.12 -1.04
C ASN A 9 -8.59 -25.89 -1.18
N PHE A 10 -9.20 -24.71 -1.27
CA PHE A 10 -8.48 -23.44 -1.46
C PHE A 10 -7.37 -23.24 -0.40
N ASN A 11 -7.61 -23.74 0.81
CA ASN A 11 -6.65 -23.67 1.91
C ASN A 11 -5.37 -24.50 1.66
N ASP A 12 -5.43 -25.56 0.83
CA ASP A 12 -4.25 -26.38 0.50
C ASP A 12 -3.25 -25.62 -0.38
N TYR A 13 -3.76 -24.69 -1.20
CA TYR A 13 -2.94 -23.77 -2.00
C TYR A 13 -2.31 -22.68 -1.15
N LEU A 14 -3.08 -22.13 -0.20
CA LEU A 14 -2.61 -21.07 0.69
C LEU A 14 -1.83 -21.57 1.91
N LYS A 15 -1.75 -22.89 2.11
CA LYS A 15 -1.13 -23.52 3.28
C LYS A 15 -1.78 -23.01 4.58
N MET A 16 -3.10 -23.14 4.64
CA MET A 16 -3.90 -22.79 5.81
C MET A 16 -4.70 -24.00 6.30
N VAL A 17 -5.07 -24.01 7.57
CA VAL A 17 -5.93 -25.04 8.17
C VAL A 17 -7.08 -24.36 8.89
N ASN A 18 -8.31 -24.78 8.59
CA ASN A 18 -9.46 -24.38 9.38
C ASN A 18 -9.46 -25.20 10.68
N ASN A 19 -9.50 -24.52 11.82
CA ASN A 19 -9.56 -25.16 13.12
C ASN A 19 -11.04 -25.46 13.47
N PRO A 20 -11.32 -26.47 14.33
CA PRO A 20 -12.69 -26.82 14.73
C PRO A 20 -13.46 -25.69 15.42
N ASP A 21 -12.77 -24.71 16.00
CA ASP A 21 -13.35 -23.54 16.66
C ASP A 21 -13.70 -22.38 15.68
N GLY A 22 -13.48 -22.58 14.37
CA GLY A 22 -13.74 -21.59 13.33
C GLY A 22 -12.61 -20.60 13.08
N SER A 23 -11.49 -20.70 13.82
CA SER A 23 -10.26 -19.95 13.52
C SER A 23 -9.47 -20.60 12.38
N VAL A 24 -8.44 -19.90 11.89
CA VAL A 24 -7.57 -20.39 10.82
C VAL A 24 -6.11 -20.37 11.30
N THR A 25 -5.41 -21.48 11.10
CA THR A 25 -3.96 -21.57 11.27
C THR A 25 -3.27 -21.33 9.93
N ARG A 26 -2.42 -20.30 9.85
CA ARG A 26 -1.56 -20.05 8.68
C ARG A 26 -0.27 -20.86 8.85
N LEU A 27 -0.08 -21.91 8.05
CA LEU A 27 1.04 -22.86 8.21
C LEU A 27 2.36 -22.36 7.63
N VAL A 28 2.31 -21.38 6.73
CA VAL A 28 3.49 -20.79 6.11
C VAL A 28 3.62 -19.35 6.53
N THR A 29 4.74 -19.05 7.17
CA THR A 29 5.21 -17.68 7.33
C THR A 29 5.90 -17.28 6.03
N LEU A 30 5.30 -16.33 5.32
CA LEU A 30 5.91 -15.75 4.13
C LEU A 30 7.13 -14.91 4.55
N PRO A 31 8.20 -14.87 3.72
CA PRO A 31 9.35 -14.05 4.02
C PRO A 31 8.95 -12.58 4.13
N SER A 32 9.53 -11.89 5.11
CA SER A 32 9.34 -10.47 5.35
C SER A 32 10.68 -9.74 5.29
N THR A 33 10.69 -8.55 4.70
CA THR A 33 11.86 -7.69 4.65
C THR A 33 11.81 -6.71 5.83
N ALA A 34 12.93 -6.48 6.52
CA ALA A 34 13.01 -5.46 7.56
C ALA A 34 12.96 -4.05 6.94
N PRO A 35 12.44 -3.03 7.64
CA PRO A 35 12.56 -1.66 7.16
C PRO A 35 14.03 -1.24 7.17
N SER A 36 14.42 -0.39 6.24
CA SER A 36 15.77 0.18 6.20
C SER A 36 15.71 1.70 6.26
N PRO A 37 15.61 2.27 7.48
CA PRO A 37 15.64 3.71 7.64
C PRO A 37 17.07 4.25 7.50
N ASP A 38 18.08 3.38 7.56
CA ASP A 38 19.49 3.75 7.68
C ASP A 38 20.00 4.54 6.47
N HIS A 39 20.53 5.71 6.78
CA HIS A 39 21.02 6.70 5.84
C HIS A 39 22.41 6.35 5.29
N THR A 40 23.15 5.46 5.97
CA THR A 40 24.52 5.10 5.64
C THR A 40 24.64 4.01 4.57
N THR A 41 23.58 3.21 4.38
CA THR A 41 23.52 2.21 3.31
C THR A 41 23.32 2.88 1.95
N HIS A 42 23.86 2.34 0.86
CA HIS A 42 23.69 2.88 -0.50
C HIS A 42 22.40 2.39 -1.19
N ILE A 43 21.37 2.02 -0.43
CA ILE A 43 20.11 1.55 -1.03
C ILE A 43 19.35 2.71 -1.69
N PRO A 44 18.70 2.49 -2.85
CA PRO A 44 18.03 3.55 -3.59
C PRO A 44 16.75 4.07 -2.90
N VAL A 45 16.14 3.25 -2.03
CA VAL A 45 14.89 3.58 -1.35
C VAL A 45 15.01 3.27 0.13
N LEU A 46 14.71 4.26 0.96
CA LEU A 46 14.63 4.16 2.40
C LEU A 46 13.25 3.65 2.80
N SER A 47 13.15 2.91 3.91
CA SER A 47 11.84 2.49 4.44
C SER A 47 11.79 2.51 5.96
N LYS A 48 10.62 2.84 6.53
CA LYS A 48 10.38 2.78 7.98
C LYS A 48 8.93 2.43 8.31
N ASP A 49 8.75 1.78 9.45
CA ASP A 49 7.43 1.39 9.95
C ASP A 49 6.93 2.40 10.97
N ILE A 50 5.64 2.73 10.89
CA ILE A 50 5.02 3.76 11.72
C ILE A 50 3.65 3.27 12.17
N THR A 51 3.44 3.24 13.49
CA THR A 51 2.15 2.87 14.08
C THR A 51 1.12 3.97 13.80
N VAL A 52 -0.01 3.55 13.22
CA VAL A 52 -1.17 4.42 12.96
C VAL A 52 -2.17 4.31 14.10
N ASN A 53 -2.52 3.07 14.48
CA ASN A 53 -3.42 2.79 15.59
C ASN A 53 -2.91 1.55 16.36
N PRO A 54 -2.41 1.73 17.59
CA PRO A 54 -1.89 0.62 18.38
C PRO A 54 -2.97 -0.37 18.83
N ASP A 55 -4.19 0.10 19.14
CA ASP A 55 -5.29 -0.74 19.63
C ASP A 55 -5.78 -1.73 18.57
N LYS A 56 -5.71 -1.32 17.29
CA LYS A 56 -6.07 -2.16 16.14
C LYS A 56 -4.86 -2.81 15.48
N ASN A 57 -3.65 -2.59 16.00
CA ASN A 57 -2.38 -2.98 15.38
C ASN A 57 -2.26 -2.55 13.90
N ILE A 58 -2.73 -1.34 13.58
CA ILE A 58 -2.58 -0.74 12.24
C ILE A 58 -1.27 0.03 12.22
N TRP A 59 -0.44 -0.28 11.23
CA TRP A 59 0.80 0.44 10.97
C TRP A 59 0.99 0.59 9.47
N VAL A 60 1.92 1.45 9.08
CA VAL A 60 2.28 1.67 7.68
C VAL A 60 3.78 1.54 7.51
N ARG A 61 4.22 1.04 6.35
CA ARG A 61 5.59 1.21 5.89
C ARG A 61 5.65 2.37 4.92
N VAL A 62 6.43 3.39 5.25
CA VAL A 62 6.71 4.52 4.36
C VAL A 62 7.99 4.24 3.59
N PHE A 63 7.96 4.40 2.28
CA PHE A 63 9.10 4.29 1.37
C PHE A 63 9.42 5.66 0.78
N LEU A 64 10.69 6.05 0.87
CA LEU A 64 11.20 7.34 0.42
C LEU A 64 12.36 7.13 -0.56
N PRO A 65 12.25 7.58 -1.82
CA PRO A 65 13.39 7.59 -2.74
C PRO A 65 14.52 8.42 -2.15
N ARG A 66 15.74 7.85 -2.10
CA ARG A 66 16.90 8.51 -1.49
C ARG A 66 17.20 9.86 -2.14
N GLU A 67 17.09 9.92 -3.46
CA GLU A 67 17.33 11.14 -4.23
C GLU A 67 16.47 12.32 -3.77
N ALA A 68 15.20 12.06 -3.39
CA ALA A 68 14.30 13.11 -2.92
C ALA A 68 14.79 13.75 -1.61
N ARG A 69 15.48 12.97 -0.78
CA ARG A 69 16.04 13.43 0.50
C ARG A 69 17.41 14.09 0.32
N ASP A 70 18.26 13.50 -0.51
CA ASP A 70 19.65 13.94 -0.68
C ASP A 70 19.76 15.13 -1.66
N SER A 71 18.72 15.39 -2.46
CA SER A 71 18.67 16.54 -3.37
C SER A 71 18.65 17.88 -2.62
N THR A 72 19.47 18.83 -3.07
CA THR A 72 19.43 20.21 -2.57
C THR A 72 18.15 20.88 -3.09
N PRO A 73 17.35 21.55 -2.23
CA PRO A 73 16.18 22.28 -2.68
C PRO A 73 16.59 23.32 -3.75
N PRO A 74 15.83 23.47 -4.85
CA PRO A 74 16.14 24.51 -5.83
C PRO A 74 16.11 25.89 -5.16
N ALA A 75 16.95 26.82 -5.65
CA ALA A 75 17.20 28.15 -5.09
C ALA A 75 15.98 29.10 -5.01
N ALA A 76 14.76 28.61 -5.25
CA ALA A 76 13.49 29.36 -5.28
C ALA A 76 12.43 28.83 -4.29
N GLY A 77 12.82 28.22 -3.17
CA GLY A 77 12.00 28.27 -1.94
C GLY A 77 10.95 27.18 -1.72
N ALA A 78 10.94 26.08 -2.46
CA ALA A 78 10.25 24.86 -2.03
C ALA A 78 10.93 23.63 -2.64
N ALA A 79 11.34 22.66 -1.81
CA ALA A 79 11.67 21.33 -2.29
C ALA A 79 10.42 20.78 -3.01
N ARG A 80 10.58 20.28 -4.25
CA ARG A 80 9.46 19.72 -5.01
C ARG A 80 9.05 18.41 -4.37
N LYS A 81 8.02 18.43 -3.53
CA LYS A 81 7.43 17.22 -2.96
C LYS A 81 7.03 16.24 -4.07
N LEU A 82 7.18 14.96 -3.81
CA LEU A 82 6.83 13.87 -4.72
C LEU A 82 5.34 13.55 -4.64
N PRO A 83 4.72 12.95 -5.68
CA PRO A 83 3.42 12.31 -5.55
C PRO A 83 3.40 11.31 -4.39
N LEU A 84 2.22 11.11 -3.80
CA LEU A 84 1.98 10.10 -2.77
C LEU A 84 1.23 8.91 -3.36
N ILE A 85 1.71 7.69 -3.12
CA ILE A 85 0.98 6.46 -3.41
C ILE A 85 0.63 5.80 -2.07
N VAL A 86 -0.65 5.55 -1.83
CA VAL A 86 -1.10 4.71 -0.71
C VAL A 86 -1.38 3.33 -1.25
N TYR A 87 -0.60 2.35 -0.81
CA TYR A 87 -0.63 1.00 -1.32
C TYR A 87 -1.27 0.03 -0.32
N PHE A 88 -2.15 -0.84 -0.82
CA PHE A 88 -2.74 -1.94 -0.07
C PHE A 88 -2.29 -3.28 -0.64
N HIS A 89 -1.66 -4.12 0.19
CA HIS A 89 -1.16 -5.41 -0.26
C HIS A 89 -2.29 -6.40 -0.61
N GLY A 90 -1.98 -7.40 -1.43
CA GLY A 90 -2.89 -8.51 -1.74
C GLY A 90 -2.83 -9.62 -0.68
N GLY A 91 -3.53 -10.72 -0.92
CA GLY A 91 -3.57 -11.86 0.00
C GLY A 91 -4.98 -12.31 0.41
N GLY A 92 -5.99 -12.02 -0.41
CA GLY A 92 -7.37 -12.46 -0.17
C GLY A 92 -8.00 -11.94 1.12
N PHE A 93 -7.46 -10.85 1.69
CA PHE A 93 -7.77 -10.35 3.04
C PHE A 93 -7.40 -11.29 4.19
N VAL A 94 -6.72 -12.40 3.92
CA VAL A 94 -6.47 -13.45 4.91
C VAL A 94 -4.99 -13.70 5.16
N ILE A 95 -4.09 -13.28 4.27
CA ILE A 95 -2.64 -13.49 4.40
C ILE A 95 -1.84 -12.27 3.92
N CYS A 96 -0.52 -12.35 4.07
CA CYS A 96 0.48 -11.35 3.76
C CYS A 96 0.45 -10.13 4.70
N SER A 97 1.40 -9.23 4.48
CA SER A 97 1.66 -8.02 5.24
C SER A 97 2.31 -6.98 4.32
N ALA A 98 2.23 -5.70 4.67
CA ALA A 98 3.04 -4.62 4.11
C ALA A 98 4.55 -4.92 4.18
N ALA A 99 5.01 -5.76 5.12
CA ALA A 99 6.39 -6.22 5.23
C ALA A 99 6.70 -7.48 4.42
N THR A 100 5.71 -8.20 3.87
CA THR A 100 5.97 -9.39 3.04
C THR A 100 6.87 -9.01 1.86
N THR A 101 7.97 -9.73 1.67
CA THR A 101 9.07 -9.32 0.77
C THR A 101 8.60 -8.95 -0.64
N VAL A 102 7.68 -9.72 -1.23
CA VAL A 102 7.15 -9.40 -2.57
C VAL A 102 6.46 -8.03 -2.64
N PHE A 103 5.74 -7.63 -1.58
CA PHE A 103 5.06 -6.34 -1.52
C PHE A 103 6.01 -5.22 -1.09
N HIS A 104 6.98 -5.52 -0.23
CA HIS A 104 8.06 -4.60 0.08
C HIS A 104 8.85 -4.21 -1.17
N ASP A 105 9.30 -5.20 -1.94
CA ASP A 105 10.10 -5.00 -3.15
C ASP A 105 9.29 -4.26 -4.21
N LEU A 106 7.99 -4.57 -4.35
CA LEU A 106 7.08 -3.83 -5.24
C LEU A 106 6.95 -2.35 -4.81
N CYS A 107 6.78 -2.07 -3.51
CA CYS A 107 6.69 -0.69 -3.02
C CYS A 107 8.00 0.07 -3.18
N ALA A 108 9.15 -0.57 -2.94
CA ALA A 108 10.45 0.01 -3.18
C ALA A 108 10.65 0.32 -4.67
N LEU A 109 10.29 -0.61 -5.56
CA LEU A 109 10.36 -0.41 -7.01
C LEU A 109 9.44 0.74 -7.45
N MET A 110 8.20 0.81 -6.97
CA MET A 110 7.29 1.91 -7.26
C MET A 110 7.86 3.26 -6.79
N ALA A 111 8.43 3.32 -5.59
CA ALA A 111 9.04 4.54 -5.08
C ALA A 111 10.18 5.02 -6.00
N ALA A 112 11.08 4.11 -6.38
CA ALA A 112 12.23 4.41 -7.23
C ALA A 112 11.83 4.80 -8.66
N GLU A 113 11.02 3.99 -9.33
CA GLU A 113 10.74 4.12 -10.77
C GLU A 113 9.70 5.22 -11.06
N ILE A 114 8.72 5.43 -10.17
CA ILE A 114 7.71 6.48 -10.33
C ILE A 114 8.22 7.82 -9.77
N GLY A 115 9.19 7.78 -8.85
CA GLY A 115 9.61 8.95 -8.09
C GLY A 115 8.50 9.44 -7.16
N ALA A 116 8.00 8.55 -6.31
CA ALA A 116 6.90 8.81 -5.39
C ALA A 116 7.25 8.41 -3.95
N VAL A 117 6.64 9.09 -2.97
CA VAL A 117 6.57 8.54 -1.61
C VAL A 117 5.48 7.46 -1.61
N VAL A 118 5.80 6.26 -1.12
CA VAL A 118 4.82 5.16 -1.04
C VAL A 118 4.52 4.87 0.43
N VAL A 119 3.25 4.79 0.79
CA VAL A 119 2.77 4.39 2.12
C VAL A 119 2.02 3.08 1.97
N SER A 120 2.65 1.97 2.35
CA SER A 120 2.06 0.64 2.33
C SER A 120 1.36 0.35 3.65
N VAL A 121 0.06 0.05 3.61
CA VAL A 121 -0.78 -0.10 4.80
C VAL A 121 -0.81 -1.55 5.28
N GLU A 122 -0.47 -1.78 6.55
CA GLU A 122 -0.80 -3.02 7.25
C GLU A 122 -2.23 -2.92 7.79
N TYR A 123 -3.14 -3.67 7.17
CA TYR A 123 -4.54 -3.74 7.58
C TYR A 123 -4.85 -5.08 8.24
N ARG A 124 -5.91 -5.12 9.06
CA ARG A 124 -6.30 -6.33 9.78
C ARG A 124 -6.82 -7.42 8.83
N LEU A 125 -6.49 -8.67 9.12
CA LEU A 125 -6.82 -9.84 8.30
C LEU A 125 -8.03 -10.60 8.84
N ALA A 126 -8.77 -11.22 7.93
CA ALA A 126 -9.77 -12.23 8.21
C ALA A 126 -9.10 -13.61 8.43
N PRO A 127 -9.75 -14.54 9.17
CA PRO A 127 -11.09 -14.43 9.75
C PRO A 127 -11.19 -13.67 11.07
N GLU A 128 -10.07 -13.32 11.71
CA GLU A 128 -10.02 -12.63 13.01
C GLU A 128 -10.72 -11.27 12.94
N HIS A 129 -10.53 -10.57 11.82
CA HIS A 129 -11.16 -9.29 11.52
C HIS A 129 -11.79 -9.33 10.12
N ARG A 130 -13.00 -9.89 10.04
CA ARG A 130 -13.77 -9.94 8.77
C ARG A 130 -14.04 -8.54 8.24
N LEU A 131 -14.26 -8.43 6.93
CA LEU A 131 -14.77 -7.22 6.31
C LEU A 131 -16.05 -6.76 7.05
N PRO A 132 -16.20 -5.45 7.34
CA PRO A 132 -15.51 -4.32 6.73
C PRO A 132 -14.21 -3.85 7.42
N ALA A 133 -13.62 -4.61 8.36
CA ALA A 133 -12.47 -4.15 9.15
C ALA A 133 -11.31 -3.57 8.31
N ALA A 134 -10.86 -4.29 7.27
CA ALA A 134 -9.80 -3.81 6.39
C ALA A 134 -10.15 -2.50 5.64
N TYR A 135 -11.43 -2.28 5.31
CA TYR A 135 -11.88 -1.04 4.68
C TYR A 135 -11.83 0.13 5.66
N GLU A 136 -12.20 -0.11 6.91
CA GLU A 136 -12.09 0.89 7.97
C GLU A 136 -10.63 1.24 8.25
N ASP A 137 -9.74 0.24 8.25
CA ASP A 137 -8.30 0.43 8.45
C ASP A 137 -7.69 1.26 7.33
N GLY A 138 -8.12 1.01 6.08
CA GLY A 138 -7.69 1.82 4.94
C GLY A 138 -8.11 3.27 5.07
N VAL A 139 -9.37 3.54 5.43
CA VAL A 139 -9.86 4.91 5.68
C VAL A 139 -9.13 5.56 6.86
N GLU A 140 -8.84 4.78 7.90
CA GLU A 140 -8.09 5.25 9.07
C GLU A 140 -6.65 5.63 8.71
N ALA A 141 -5.97 4.84 7.89
CA ALA A 141 -4.65 5.16 7.36
C ALA A 141 -4.67 6.44 6.50
N LEU A 142 -5.71 6.65 5.67
CA LEU A 142 -5.86 7.87 4.88
C LEU A 142 -6.07 9.11 5.76
N LYS A 143 -6.87 8.99 6.83
CA LYS A 143 -7.04 10.06 7.82
C LYS A 143 -5.73 10.36 8.53
N TRP A 144 -5.00 9.33 8.93
CA TRP A 144 -3.68 9.47 9.56
C TRP A 144 -2.69 10.16 8.62
N ILE A 145 -2.61 9.79 7.34
CA ILE A 145 -1.75 10.46 6.34
C ILE A 145 -2.06 11.96 6.27
N LYS A 146 -3.34 12.33 6.28
CA LYS A 146 -3.79 13.72 6.20
C LYS A 146 -3.45 14.54 7.46
N SER A 147 -3.35 13.90 8.63
CA SER A 147 -3.24 14.59 9.93
C SER A 147 -1.95 14.34 10.72
N SER A 148 -1.12 13.35 10.36
CA SER A 148 -0.04 12.87 11.23
C SER A 148 1.09 13.85 11.41
N GLY A 149 1.37 14.70 10.41
CA GLY A 149 2.57 15.54 10.39
C GLY A 149 3.86 14.72 10.40
N GLU A 150 3.78 13.43 10.01
CA GLU A 150 4.94 12.54 9.98
C GLU A 150 5.99 13.06 9.01
N ALA A 151 7.22 13.23 9.46
CA ALA A 151 8.29 13.92 8.74
C ALA A 151 8.45 13.48 7.27
N TRP A 152 8.48 12.19 6.96
CA TRP A 152 8.69 11.75 5.57
C TRP A 152 7.49 12.08 4.69
N VAL A 153 6.28 11.89 5.19
CA VAL A 153 5.05 12.27 4.48
C VAL A 153 4.94 13.80 4.37
N SER A 154 5.15 14.54 5.46
CA SER A 154 4.94 15.99 5.49
C SER A 154 6.00 16.77 4.71
N GLU A 155 7.26 16.31 4.69
CA GLU A 155 8.35 17.02 4.03
C GLU A 155 8.48 16.63 2.56
N TYR A 156 8.29 15.35 2.22
CA TYR A 156 8.61 14.82 0.89
C TYR A 156 7.39 14.43 0.06
N ALA A 157 6.18 14.28 0.66
CA ALA A 157 4.99 13.90 -0.08
C ALA A 157 4.03 15.07 -0.33
N ASP A 158 3.53 15.16 -1.56
CA ASP A 158 2.50 16.07 -1.99
C ASP A 158 1.14 15.36 -1.91
N VAL A 159 0.46 15.54 -0.78
CA VAL A 159 -0.86 14.93 -0.52
C VAL A 159 -1.95 15.41 -1.49
N SER A 160 -1.73 16.52 -2.22
CA SER A 160 -2.65 16.95 -3.28
C SER A 160 -2.53 16.10 -4.55
N ARG A 161 -1.44 15.34 -4.69
CA ARG A 161 -1.18 14.35 -5.75
C ARG A 161 -1.10 12.95 -5.15
N CYS A 162 -2.19 12.56 -4.48
CA CYS A 162 -2.34 11.26 -3.84
C CYS A 162 -3.04 10.25 -4.76
N PHE A 163 -2.50 9.04 -4.84
CA PHE A 163 -3.03 7.92 -5.62
C PHE A 163 -3.26 6.72 -4.73
N LEU A 164 -4.43 6.08 -4.83
CA LEU A 164 -4.72 4.83 -4.14
C LEU A 164 -4.42 3.66 -5.07
N MET A 165 -3.66 2.69 -4.58
CA MET A 165 -3.23 1.52 -5.35
C MET A 165 -3.32 0.26 -4.51
N GLY A 166 -3.52 -0.88 -5.16
CA GLY A 166 -3.45 -2.17 -4.49
C GLY A 166 -3.49 -3.33 -5.47
N SER A 167 -3.07 -4.50 -5.01
CA SER A 167 -3.07 -5.73 -5.82
C SER A 167 -4.09 -6.73 -5.27
N SER A 168 -4.88 -7.35 -6.15
CA SER A 168 -5.89 -8.36 -5.77
C SER A 168 -6.87 -7.81 -4.70
N ALA A 169 -6.95 -8.45 -3.52
CA ALA A 169 -7.72 -7.95 -2.37
C ALA A 169 -7.37 -6.51 -2.00
N GLY A 170 -6.11 -6.10 -2.11
CA GLY A 170 -5.69 -4.72 -1.89
C GLY A 170 -6.26 -3.75 -2.93
N GLY A 171 -6.47 -4.19 -4.17
CA GLY A 171 -7.15 -3.37 -5.20
C GLY A 171 -8.63 -3.17 -4.87
N ASN A 172 -9.30 -4.20 -4.34
CA ASN A 172 -10.65 -4.07 -3.80
C ASN A 172 -10.69 -3.08 -2.62
N LEU A 173 -9.73 -3.17 -1.71
CA LEU A 173 -9.60 -2.24 -0.59
C LEU A 173 -9.38 -0.80 -1.08
N ALA A 174 -8.45 -0.58 -2.01
CA ALA A 174 -8.17 0.73 -2.61
C ALA A 174 -9.44 1.36 -3.19
N TYR A 175 -10.23 0.58 -3.94
CA TYR A 175 -11.50 1.03 -4.50
C TYR A 175 -12.49 1.47 -3.41
N PHE A 176 -12.67 0.68 -2.34
CA PHE A 176 -13.60 1.05 -1.27
C PHE A 176 -13.10 2.20 -0.40
N ALA A 177 -11.78 2.31 -0.19
CA ALA A 177 -11.18 3.43 0.53
C ALA A 177 -11.38 4.74 -0.23
N ASP A 178 -11.25 4.73 -1.55
CA ASP A 178 -11.50 5.87 -2.44
C ASP A 178 -12.94 6.40 -2.29
N GLN A 179 -13.93 5.50 -2.37
CA GLN A 179 -15.34 5.86 -2.22
C GLN A 179 -15.70 6.44 -0.84
N ARG A 180 -14.84 6.23 0.16
CA ARG A 180 -15.02 6.69 1.54
C ARG A 180 -14.09 7.84 1.91
N ALA A 181 -13.20 8.28 1.01
CA ALA A 181 -12.32 9.41 1.21
C ALA A 181 -13.07 10.74 0.97
N ASP A 182 -12.83 11.74 1.82
CA ASP A 182 -13.52 13.04 1.76
C ASP A 182 -12.53 14.23 1.62
N PRO A 183 -12.68 15.08 0.58
CA PRO A 183 -13.54 14.91 -0.58
C PRO A 183 -13.00 13.80 -1.50
N ALA A 184 -13.89 13.18 -2.30
CA ALA A 184 -13.52 12.12 -3.22
C ALA A 184 -12.34 12.54 -4.13
N PRO A 185 -11.25 11.75 -4.23
CA PRO A 185 -10.17 12.04 -5.16
C PRO A 185 -10.68 12.06 -6.61
N THR A 186 -10.03 12.84 -7.45
CA THR A 186 -10.25 12.77 -8.90
C THR A 186 -9.75 11.41 -9.41
N ILE A 187 -10.66 10.46 -9.57
CA ILE A 187 -10.34 9.13 -10.11
C ILE A 187 -9.92 9.27 -11.58
N PHE A 188 -8.63 9.11 -11.86
CA PHE A 188 -8.13 8.90 -13.22
C PHE A 188 -8.20 7.43 -13.56
N TRP A 189 -9.22 7.03 -14.30
CA TRP A 189 -9.24 5.75 -15.00
C TRP A 189 -8.26 5.79 -16.17
N TRP A 190 -7.34 4.84 -16.25
CA TRP A 190 -6.61 4.57 -17.49
C TRP A 190 -7.61 4.00 -18.50
N ASP A 191 -7.96 4.82 -19.50
CA ASP A 191 -8.79 4.43 -20.65
C ASP A 191 -7.88 4.15 -21.85
N PRO A 192 -7.69 2.88 -22.26
CA PRO A 192 -6.85 2.54 -23.41
C PRO A 192 -7.36 3.14 -24.74
N GLN A 193 -8.59 3.67 -24.79
CA GLN A 193 -9.15 4.31 -25.97
C GLN A 193 -8.97 5.84 -25.99
N LYS A 194 -8.56 6.48 -24.89
CA LYS A 194 -8.23 7.91 -24.88
C LYS A 194 -6.81 8.14 -25.41
N ARG A 195 -6.67 8.09 -26.73
CA ARG A 195 -5.55 8.74 -27.43
C ARG A 195 -5.52 10.22 -27.04
N VAL A 196 -4.41 10.67 -26.46
CA VAL A 196 -4.07 12.09 -26.35
C VAL A 196 -4.04 12.66 -27.76
N ARG A 197 -5.10 13.37 -28.17
CA ARG A 197 -5.01 14.27 -29.32
C ARG A 197 -4.23 15.48 -28.83
N GLY A 198 -2.93 15.48 -29.13
CA GLY A 198 -2.15 16.71 -29.10
C GLY A 198 -2.72 17.66 -30.15
N GLU A 199 -3.30 18.77 -29.71
CA GLU A 199 -3.46 19.93 -30.56
C GLU A 199 -2.11 20.64 -30.60
N VAL A 200 -1.39 20.40 -31.69
CA VAL A 200 -0.35 21.29 -32.19
C VAL A 200 -1.07 22.50 -32.80
N GLY A 201 -0.66 23.69 -32.36
CA GLY A 201 -1.46 24.91 -32.50
C GLY A 201 -1.61 25.50 -33.90
N LYS A 202 -2.31 26.64 -33.90
CA LYS A 202 -2.00 27.87 -34.65
C LYS A 202 -2.44 29.07 -33.81
#